data_AF-H0E7S1-F1
#
_entry.id   AF-H0E7S1-F1
#
_cell.length_a   1.000
_cell.length_b   1.000
_cell.length_c   1.000
_cell.angle_alpha   90.00
_cell.angle_beta   90.00
_cell.angle_gamma   90.00
#
_symmetry.space_group_name_H-M   'P 1'
#
loop_
_entity.id
_entity.type
_entity.pdbx_description
1 polymer ?
#
loop_
_entity_poly.entity_id
_entity_poly.type
_entity_poly.pdbx_seq_one_letter_code
_entity_poly.pdbx_strand_id
1 'polypeptide(L)'
;MLAAAALLAVTLLALLPHLAPGAQSSGTLRNQIDRQRGAEQRLSSTAAKLGALEATASKAVAAAQGRLADVQHDYDIAQGRLTATTNDLRATRQRLVRLHRRLAQGRQILADVLVARYTYEKPDVVDLVLSSSGFADLMERLSFLKRVQRRDAQIVGAVRTARRDAARDEGRLSRLRVGQQRQATIVTRQRDAMASMTAGLEQRRAALAEARDARLAALADTRASRRRAERTLGRLEAEQARAARQFSAPAPAGGGGGGGQSSTGPWAIPWAIVQCESGGQNVPPNSAGASGYYQFMPATWQALGGSTPNAYQASKAEQDRLAAKLWNGGAGAGNWDCAAMVGIR
;
A
#
# COMPACT_ATOMS: atom_id res chain seq x y z
N MET A 1 -11.30 -1.59 4.82
CA MET A 1 -11.98 -2.74 4.18
C MET A 1 -12.17 -2.56 2.66
N LEU A 2 -11.28 -1.84 1.96
CA LEU A 2 -11.33 -1.68 0.49
C LEU A 2 -10.22 -2.47 -0.24
N ALA A 3 -9.31 -3.12 0.50
CA ALA A 3 -8.19 -3.89 -0.07
C ALA A 3 -8.57 -5.34 -0.45
N ALA A 4 -9.71 -5.85 0.02
CA ALA A 4 -10.12 -7.24 -0.22
C ALA A 4 -10.85 -7.44 -1.56
N ALA A 5 -11.36 -6.37 -2.19
CA ALA A 5 -12.16 -6.48 -3.41
C ALA A 5 -11.33 -6.57 -4.70
N ALA A 6 -10.04 -6.20 -4.67
CA ALA A 6 -9.18 -6.25 -5.86
C ALA A 6 -8.41 -7.58 -6.01
N LEU A 7 -8.30 -8.39 -4.95
CA LEU A 7 -7.62 -9.70 -5.01
C LEU A 7 -8.49 -10.82 -5.59
N LEU A 8 -9.83 -10.65 -5.62
CA LEU A 8 -10.75 -11.69 -6.10
C LEU A 8 -10.92 -11.73 -7.63
N ALA A 9 -10.47 -10.70 -8.36
CA ALA A 9 -10.60 -10.67 -9.82
C ALA A 9 -9.44 -11.36 -10.57
N VAL A 10 -8.35 -11.72 -9.87
CA VAL A 10 -7.14 -12.31 -10.50
C VAL A 10 -7.05 -13.82 -10.27
N THR A 11 -7.80 -14.39 -9.33
CA THR A 11 -7.72 -15.81 -8.97
C THR A 11 -8.67 -16.73 -9.74
N LEU A 12 -9.61 -16.19 -10.54
CA LEU A 12 -10.63 -17.02 -11.21
C LEU A 12 -10.25 -17.53 -12.61
N LEU A 13 -9.02 -17.33 -13.09
CA LEU A 13 -8.57 -17.82 -14.39
C LEU A 13 -7.55 -18.97 -14.28
N ALA A 14 -7.63 -19.78 -13.22
CA ALA A 14 -6.67 -20.86 -12.96
C ALA A 14 -7.29 -22.26 -12.75
N LEU A 15 -8.59 -22.46 -12.93
CA LEU A 15 -9.22 -23.79 -12.86
C LEU A 15 -9.92 -24.15 -14.18
N LEU A 16 -9.17 -24.79 -15.08
CA LEU A 16 -9.72 -25.61 -16.18
C LEU A 16 -9.18 -27.04 -16.00
N PRO A 17 -10.02 -28.08 -16.13
CA PRO A 17 -9.65 -29.45 -15.87
C PRO A 17 -8.72 -29.98 -16.97
N HIS A 18 -7.79 -30.84 -16.55
CA HIS A 18 -6.81 -31.52 -17.39
C HIS A 18 -7.47 -32.51 -18.35
N LEU A 19 -7.71 -32.07 -19.59
CA LEU A 19 -7.93 -32.94 -20.75
C LEU A 19 -6.57 -33.16 -21.44
N ALA A 20 -6.40 -34.34 -22.06
CA ALA A 20 -5.20 -34.89 -22.69
C ALA A 20 -4.22 -33.86 -23.33
N PRO A 21 -2.89 -34.12 -23.38
CA PRO A 21 -1.93 -33.22 -24.00
C PRO A 21 -2.13 -33.21 -25.53
N GLY A 22 -3.12 -32.46 -26.00
CA GLY A 22 -3.14 -31.95 -27.36
C GLY A 22 -1.87 -31.12 -27.52
N ALA A 23 -1.01 -31.52 -28.46
CA ALA A 23 0.20 -30.80 -28.80
C ALA A 23 -0.16 -29.32 -29.02
N GLN A 24 0.18 -28.46 -28.06
CA GLN A 24 0.02 -27.02 -28.25
C GLN A 24 0.91 -26.62 -29.42
N SER A 25 0.30 -26.22 -30.53
CA SER A 25 1.05 -25.81 -31.71
C SER A 25 1.86 -24.54 -31.39
N SER A 26 3.07 -24.45 -31.92
CA SER A 26 3.95 -23.28 -31.72
C SER A 26 3.26 -21.96 -32.08
N GLY A 27 2.29 -21.97 -33.01
CA GLY A 27 1.45 -20.83 -33.35
C GLY A 27 0.51 -20.35 -32.24
N THR A 28 -0.11 -21.24 -31.46
CA THR A 28 -0.97 -20.83 -30.33
C THR A 28 -0.15 -20.21 -29.21
N LEU A 29 1.05 -20.74 -28.95
CA LEU A 29 1.96 -20.20 -27.94
C LEU A 29 2.56 -18.85 -28.35
N ARG A 30 2.88 -18.63 -29.64
CA ARG A 30 3.29 -17.32 -30.17
C ARG A 30 2.19 -16.27 -29.97
N ASN A 31 0.95 -16.58 -30.36
CA ASN A 31 -0.20 -15.71 -30.14
C ASN A 31 -0.42 -15.40 -28.65
N GLN A 32 -0.19 -16.37 -27.76
CA GLN A 32 -0.27 -16.16 -26.32
C GLN A 32 0.83 -15.23 -25.81
N ILE A 33 2.06 -15.37 -26.28
CA ILE A 33 3.19 -14.48 -25.93
C ILE A 33 2.90 -13.04 -26.39
N ASP A 34 2.35 -12.84 -27.60
CA ASP A 34 2.02 -11.51 -28.10
C ASP A 34 0.90 -10.85 -27.27
N ARG A 35 -0.13 -11.61 -26.87
CA ARG A 35 -1.15 -11.12 -25.92
C ARG A 35 -0.53 -10.78 -24.57
N GLN A 36 0.39 -11.58 -24.06
CA GLN A 36 1.11 -11.32 -22.81
C GLN A 36 1.96 -10.04 -22.91
N ARG A 37 2.61 -9.78 -24.04
CA ARG A 37 3.36 -8.54 -24.29
C ARG A 37 2.44 -7.32 -24.28
N GLY A 38 1.28 -7.41 -24.93
CA GLY A 38 0.27 -6.35 -24.87
C GLY A 38 -0.25 -6.10 -23.45
N ALA A 39 -0.49 -7.16 -22.67
CA ALA A 39 -0.88 -7.05 -21.27
C ALA A 39 0.23 -6.44 -20.40
N GLU A 40 1.50 -6.78 -20.63
CA GLU A 40 2.66 -6.22 -19.92
C GLU A 40 2.81 -4.71 -20.19
N GLN A 41 2.64 -4.25 -21.43
CA GLN A 41 2.68 -2.81 -21.74
C GLN A 41 1.58 -2.05 -21.01
N ARG A 42 0.35 -2.60 -20.99
CA ARG A 42 -0.77 -2.02 -20.23
C ARG A 42 -0.48 -1.99 -18.73
N LEU A 43 0.05 -3.08 -18.17
CA LEU A 43 0.44 -3.13 -16.76
C LEU A 43 1.56 -2.15 -16.44
N SER A 44 2.58 -2.03 -17.29
CA SER A 44 3.67 -1.07 -17.14
C SER A 44 3.15 0.38 -17.15
N SER A 45 2.21 0.70 -18.05
CA SER A 45 1.58 2.03 -18.06
C SER A 45 0.77 2.30 -16.78
N THR A 46 0.06 1.29 -16.28
CA THR A 46 -0.70 1.38 -15.02
C THR A 46 0.24 1.53 -13.83
N ALA A 47 1.35 0.78 -13.81
CA ALA A 47 2.36 0.89 -12.78
C ALA A 47 3.11 2.23 -12.82
N ALA A 48 3.28 2.84 -14.00
CA ALA A 48 3.81 4.20 -14.10
C ALA A 48 2.84 5.22 -13.49
N LYS A 49 1.55 5.11 -13.80
CA LYS A 49 0.49 5.95 -13.19
C LYS A 49 0.42 5.78 -11.68
N LEU A 50 0.44 4.54 -11.18
CA LEU A 50 0.49 4.25 -9.74
C LEU A 50 1.76 4.82 -9.09
N GLY A 51 2.93 4.71 -9.74
CA GLY A 51 4.16 5.32 -9.26
C GLY A 51 4.08 6.85 -9.15
N ALA A 52 3.41 7.52 -10.10
CA ALA A 52 3.17 8.96 -10.01
C ALA A 52 2.22 9.34 -8.85
N LEU A 53 1.18 8.52 -8.62
CA LEU A 53 0.28 8.68 -7.46
C LEU A 53 1.03 8.45 -6.13
N GLU A 54 1.87 7.43 -6.04
CA GLU A 54 2.74 7.17 -4.88
C GLU A 54 3.69 8.34 -4.61
N ALA A 55 4.28 8.93 -5.65
CA ALA A 55 5.15 10.10 -5.51
C ALA A 55 4.37 11.32 -4.99
N THR A 56 3.15 11.53 -5.48
CA THR A 56 2.25 12.60 -5.02
C THR A 56 1.85 12.40 -3.56
N ALA A 57 1.47 11.18 -3.20
CA ALA A 57 1.14 10.83 -1.83
C ALA A 57 2.36 10.93 -0.89
N SER A 58 3.56 10.60 -1.36
CA SER A 58 4.80 10.78 -0.60
C SER A 58 5.07 12.26 -0.31
N LYS A 59 4.85 13.16 -1.30
CA LYS A 59 4.93 14.61 -1.09
C LYS A 59 3.88 15.08 -0.07
N ALA A 60 2.65 14.55 -0.13
CA ALA A 60 1.61 14.89 0.83
C ALA A 60 1.95 14.41 2.26
N VAL A 61 2.60 13.25 2.42
CA VAL A 61 3.14 12.78 3.70
C VAL A 61 4.22 13.74 4.20
N ALA A 62 5.17 14.14 3.37
CA ALA A 62 6.20 15.11 3.75
C ALA A 62 5.62 16.46 4.18
N ALA A 63 4.63 16.99 3.45
CA ALA A 63 3.93 18.21 3.83
C ALA A 63 3.16 18.06 5.16
N ALA A 64 2.54 16.91 5.41
CA ALA A 64 1.87 16.63 6.66
C ALA A 64 2.86 16.48 7.84
N GLN A 65 4.09 16.00 7.60
CA GLN A 65 5.16 16.04 8.62
C GLN A 65 5.59 17.47 8.94
N GLY A 66 5.68 18.35 7.95
CA GLY A 66 5.94 19.77 8.18
C GLY A 66 4.88 20.40 9.09
N ARG A 67 3.59 20.17 8.78
CA ARG A 67 2.49 20.61 9.64
C ARG A 67 2.53 20.01 11.05
N LEU A 68 3.00 18.78 11.23
CA LEU A 68 3.17 18.21 12.56
C LEU A 68 4.22 18.98 13.38
N ALA A 69 5.31 19.44 12.74
CA ALA A 69 6.31 20.27 13.39
C ALA A 69 5.74 21.65 13.79
N ASP A 70 4.89 22.25 12.95
CA ASP A 70 4.21 23.51 13.28
C ASP A 70 3.29 23.33 14.51
N VAL A 71 2.51 22.24 14.56
CA VAL A 71 1.64 21.94 15.71
C VAL A 71 2.46 21.64 16.97
N GLN A 72 3.61 20.99 16.86
CA GLN A 72 4.54 20.78 17.97
C GLN A 72 5.05 22.13 18.52
N HIS A 73 5.41 23.07 17.63
CA HIS A 73 5.84 24.40 18.04
C HIS A 73 4.74 25.16 18.79
N ASP A 74 3.51 25.12 18.26
CA ASP A 74 2.34 25.72 18.91
C ASP A 74 2.03 25.08 20.28
N TYR A 75 2.25 23.77 20.40
CA TYR A 75 2.13 23.03 21.66
C TYR A 75 3.15 23.51 22.69
N ASP A 76 4.42 23.66 22.30
CA ASP A 76 5.49 24.12 23.20
C ASP A 76 5.20 25.54 23.71
N ILE A 77 4.70 26.43 22.83
CA ILE A 77 4.24 27.78 23.22
C ILE A 77 3.08 27.71 24.21
N ALA A 78 2.08 26.87 23.95
CA ALA A 78 0.92 26.71 24.83
C ALA A 78 1.33 26.17 26.21
N GLN A 79 2.23 25.20 26.26
CA GLN A 79 2.79 24.64 27.48
C GLN A 79 3.60 25.67 28.27
N GLY A 80 4.40 26.50 27.59
CA GLY A 80 5.12 27.61 28.19
C GLY A 80 4.17 28.61 28.85
N ARG A 81 3.09 28.99 28.15
CA ARG A 81 2.03 29.87 28.69
C ARG A 81 1.34 29.27 29.91
N LEU A 82 0.99 27.99 29.88
CA LEU A 82 0.36 27.29 31.01
C LEU A 82 1.28 27.27 32.24
N THR A 83 2.57 27.05 32.03
CA THR A 83 3.59 27.05 33.09
C THR A 83 3.72 28.44 33.71
N ALA A 84 3.79 29.49 32.89
CA ALA A 84 3.84 30.87 33.35
C ALA A 84 2.60 31.23 34.20
N THR A 85 1.39 30.94 33.70
CA THR A 85 0.13 31.17 34.45
C THR A 85 0.11 30.40 35.77
N THR A 86 0.62 29.17 35.79
CA THR A 86 0.68 28.35 37.02
C THR A 86 1.62 28.95 38.05
N ASN A 87 2.76 29.50 37.63
CA ASN A 87 3.70 30.21 38.50
C ASN A 87 3.09 31.50 39.05
N ASP A 88 2.43 32.28 38.20
CA ASP A 88 1.68 33.49 38.57
C ASP A 88 0.59 33.20 39.60
N LEU A 89 -0.12 32.09 39.42
CA LEU A 89 -1.16 31.63 40.33
C LEU A 89 -0.58 31.28 41.69
N ARG A 90 0.56 30.57 41.74
CA ARG A 90 1.30 30.27 42.97
C ARG A 90 1.75 31.55 43.68
N ALA A 91 2.36 32.48 42.96
CA ALA A 91 2.84 33.75 43.51
C ALA A 91 1.70 34.62 44.06
N THR A 92 0.58 34.70 43.33
CA THR A 92 -0.61 35.46 43.74
C THR A 92 -1.23 34.87 45.01
N ARG A 93 -1.35 33.53 45.11
CA ARG A 93 -1.81 32.85 46.32
C ARG A 93 -0.93 33.17 47.53
N GLN A 94 0.39 33.10 47.38
CA GLN A 94 1.32 33.44 48.46
C GLN A 94 1.22 34.90 48.89
N ARG A 95 1.05 35.83 47.94
CA ARG A 95 0.84 37.26 48.23
C ARG A 95 -0.46 37.49 49.00
N LEU A 96 -1.56 36.84 48.61
CA LEU A 96 -2.84 36.92 49.32
C LEU A 96 -2.74 36.49 50.78
N VAL A 97 -2.07 35.35 51.05
CA VAL A 97 -1.85 34.89 52.43
C VAL A 97 -1.12 35.95 53.26
N ARG A 98 -0.09 36.61 52.71
CA ARG A 98 0.62 37.70 53.41
C ARG A 98 -0.25 38.94 53.61
N LEU A 99 -1.05 39.32 52.61
CA LEU A 99 -1.95 40.47 52.69
C LEU A 99 -3.06 40.25 53.72
N HIS A 100 -3.67 39.05 53.77
CA HIS A 100 -4.69 38.72 54.76
C HIS A 100 -4.14 38.75 56.18
N ARG A 101 -2.92 38.24 56.42
CA ARG A 101 -2.25 38.36 57.74
C ARG A 101 -2.01 39.82 58.13
N ARG A 102 -1.47 40.63 57.24
CA ARG A 102 -1.23 42.08 57.48
C ARG A 102 -2.55 42.82 57.74
N LEU A 103 -3.60 42.48 57.01
CA LEU A 103 -4.92 43.08 57.19
C LEU A 103 -5.52 42.72 58.55
N ALA A 104 -5.40 41.47 59.00
CA ALA A 104 -5.84 41.04 60.33
C ALA A 104 -5.09 41.80 61.44
N GLN A 105 -3.75 41.86 61.35
CA GLN A 105 -2.92 42.61 62.30
C GLN A 105 -3.27 44.11 62.34
N GLY A 106 -3.40 44.74 61.17
CA GLY A 106 -3.75 46.16 61.10
C GLY A 106 -5.15 46.47 61.63
N ARG A 107 -6.11 45.55 61.47
CA ARG A 107 -7.46 45.68 62.05
C ARG A 107 -7.44 45.56 63.57
N GLN A 108 -6.64 44.65 64.12
CA GLN A 108 -6.49 44.51 65.56
C GLN A 108 -5.88 45.76 66.19
N ILE A 109 -4.77 46.26 65.64
CA ILE A 109 -4.14 47.51 66.11
C ILE A 109 -5.12 48.68 66.04
N LEU A 110 -5.88 48.79 64.94
CA LEU A 110 -6.88 49.85 64.80
C LEU A 110 -8.01 49.72 65.84
N ALA A 111 -8.47 48.50 66.14
CA ALA A 111 -9.47 48.26 67.17
C ALA A 111 -8.96 48.67 68.56
N ASP A 112 -7.73 48.28 68.91
CA ASP A 112 -7.11 48.64 70.19
C ASP A 112 -6.98 50.17 70.35
N VAL A 113 -6.56 50.88 69.30
CA VAL A 113 -6.46 52.35 69.29
C VAL A 113 -7.84 53.01 69.43
N LEU A 114 -8.87 52.46 68.77
CA LEU A 114 -10.24 53.00 68.86
C LEU A 114 -10.84 52.80 70.25
N VAL A 115 -10.64 51.63 70.87
CA VAL A 115 -11.08 51.36 72.25
C VAL A 115 -10.33 52.27 73.21
N ALA A 116 -9.00 52.36 73.13
CA ALA A 116 -8.22 53.24 74.01
C ALA A 116 -8.67 54.71 73.89
N ARG A 117 -8.92 55.21 72.67
CA ARG A 117 -9.43 56.58 72.47
C ARG A 117 -10.86 56.79 72.97
N TYR A 118 -11.68 55.74 72.99
CA TYR A 118 -13.04 55.81 73.53
C TYR A 118 -13.04 55.78 75.06
N THR A 119 -12.20 54.93 75.66
CA THR A 119 -12.10 54.75 77.11
C THR A 119 -11.35 55.89 77.81
N TYR A 120 -10.35 56.48 77.17
CA TYR A 120 -9.63 57.63 77.69
C TYR A 120 -10.03 58.89 76.90
N GLU A 121 -10.80 59.78 77.51
CA GLU A 121 -11.15 61.09 76.90
C GLU A 121 -9.88 61.84 76.49
N LYS A 122 -9.95 62.57 75.37
CA LYS A 122 -8.85 63.44 74.95
C LYS A 122 -8.72 64.56 76.00
N PRO A 123 -7.53 64.80 76.58
CA PRO A 123 -7.32 66.02 77.35
C PRO A 123 -7.70 67.21 76.46
N ASP A 124 -8.56 68.10 76.96
CA ASP A 124 -8.89 69.32 76.23
C ASP A 124 -7.60 70.11 76.03
N VAL A 125 -7.46 70.82 74.91
CA VAL A 125 -6.26 71.62 74.62
C VAL A 125 -6.06 72.67 75.72
N VAL A 126 -7.17 73.15 76.29
CA VAL A 126 -7.19 74.05 77.44
C VAL A 126 -6.66 73.35 78.70
N ASP A 127 -7.06 72.10 78.93
CA ASP A 127 -6.65 71.27 80.07
C ASP A 127 -5.16 70.85 79.97
N LEU A 128 -4.67 70.67 78.74
CA LEU A 128 -3.26 70.39 78.46
C LEU A 128 -2.37 71.62 78.67
N VAL A 129 -2.88 72.83 78.41
CA VAL A 129 -2.18 74.09 78.72
C VAL A 129 -2.14 74.31 80.23
N LEU A 130 -3.25 74.07 80.94
CA LEU A 130 -3.38 74.24 82.39
C LEU A 130 -2.54 73.21 83.20
N SER A 131 -2.38 71.99 82.69
CA SER A 131 -1.62 70.91 83.36
C SER A 131 -0.13 70.84 83.00
N SER A 132 0.35 71.73 82.12
CA SER A 132 1.75 71.76 81.67
C SER A 132 2.65 72.57 82.63
N SER A 133 3.84 72.06 82.96
CA SER A 133 4.76 72.70 83.91
C SER A 133 5.63 73.82 83.30
N GLY A 134 5.21 74.37 82.16
CA GLY A 134 5.93 75.42 81.41
C GLY A 134 5.91 75.20 79.88
N PHE A 135 6.43 76.18 79.12
CA PHE A 135 6.37 76.18 77.64
C PHE A 135 7.09 74.98 76.98
N ALA A 136 8.19 74.51 77.57
CA ALA A 136 8.94 73.36 77.04
C ALA A 136 8.15 72.04 77.14
N ASP A 137 7.48 71.78 78.27
CA ASP A 137 6.63 70.59 78.48
C ASP A 137 5.40 70.61 77.56
N LEU A 138 4.76 71.78 77.39
CA LEU A 138 3.65 71.93 76.45
C LEU A 138 4.06 71.60 75.00
N MET A 139 5.21 72.09 74.54
CA MET A 139 5.74 71.80 73.21
C MET A 139 6.05 70.32 73.01
N GLU A 140 6.58 69.64 74.02
CA GLU A 140 6.85 68.20 73.96
C GLU A 140 5.55 67.39 73.85
N ARG A 141 4.54 67.69 74.68
CA ARG A 141 3.23 67.04 74.65
C ARG A 141 2.49 67.26 73.33
N LEU A 142 2.53 68.47 72.78
CA LEU A 142 1.98 68.76 71.44
C LEU A 142 2.73 68.01 70.33
N SER A 143 4.06 67.89 70.42
CA SER A 143 4.86 67.11 69.48
C SER A 143 4.50 65.62 69.52
N PHE A 144 4.28 65.07 70.72
CA PHE A 144 3.87 63.69 70.94
C PHE A 144 2.48 63.44 70.35
N LEU A 145 1.50 64.29 70.65
CA LEU A 145 0.14 64.18 70.12
C LEU A 145 0.13 64.22 68.58
N LYS A 146 0.94 65.10 67.98
CA LYS A 146 1.11 65.18 66.53
C LYS A 146 1.74 63.91 65.94
N ARG A 147 2.72 63.29 66.63
CA ARG A 147 3.29 61.99 66.23
C ARG A 147 2.25 60.87 66.29
N VAL A 148 1.44 60.82 67.34
CA VAL A 148 0.35 59.82 67.50
C VAL A 148 -0.68 59.98 66.40
N GLN A 149 -1.19 61.19 66.14
CA GLN A 149 -2.16 61.43 65.06
C GLN A 149 -1.61 61.03 63.67
N ARG A 150 -0.34 61.34 63.39
CA ARG A 150 0.32 60.89 62.15
C ARG A 150 0.40 59.37 62.08
N ARG A 151 0.67 58.70 63.20
CA ARG A 151 0.74 57.24 63.26
C ARG A 151 -0.63 56.58 63.05
N ASP A 152 -1.68 57.12 63.64
CA ASP A 152 -3.07 56.65 63.44
C ASP A 152 -3.47 56.75 61.97
N ALA A 153 -3.20 57.89 61.33
CA ALA A 153 -3.46 58.09 59.91
C ALA A 153 -2.70 57.09 59.02
N GLN A 154 -1.43 56.78 59.38
CA GLN A 154 -0.64 55.76 58.68
C GLN A 154 -1.25 54.36 58.84
N ILE A 155 -1.73 53.99 60.04
CA ILE A 155 -2.36 52.68 60.30
C ILE A 155 -3.63 52.52 59.46
N VAL A 156 -4.53 53.51 59.48
CA VAL A 156 -5.75 53.50 58.67
C VAL A 156 -5.42 53.43 57.18
N GLY A 157 -4.44 54.21 56.72
CA GLY A 157 -3.95 54.20 55.34
C GLY A 157 -3.40 52.84 54.92
N ALA A 158 -2.63 52.18 55.79
CA ALA A 158 -2.07 50.85 55.55
C ALA A 158 -3.18 49.78 55.46
N VAL A 159 -4.16 49.79 56.37
CA VAL A 159 -5.31 48.86 56.35
C VAL A 159 -6.14 49.05 55.07
N ARG A 160 -6.42 50.31 54.69
CA ARG A 160 -7.18 50.61 53.45
C ARG A 160 -6.44 50.13 52.22
N THR A 161 -5.12 50.31 52.15
CA THR A 161 -4.29 49.83 51.03
C THR A 161 -4.22 48.32 51.00
N ALA A 162 -3.98 47.64 52.13
CA ALA A 162 -3.97 46.19 52.22
C ALA A 162 -5.31 45.56 51.78
N ARG A 163 -6.45 46.17 52.17
CA ARG A 163 -7.79 45.72 51.73
C ARG A 163 -7.96 45.87 50.21
N ARG A 164 -7.56 47.00 49.62
CA ARG A 164 -7.62 47.22 48.17
C ARG A 164 -6.73 46.24 47.40
N ASP A 165 -5.52 45.99 47.90
CA ASP A 165 -4.58 45.04 47.30
C ASP A 165 -5.09 43.60 47.36
N ALA A 166 -5.67 43.19 48.49
CA ALA A 166 -6.27 41.86 48.63
C ALA A 166 -7.42 41.65 47.64
N ALA A 167 -8.33 42.62 47.52
CA ALA A 167 -9.43 42.56 46.55
C ALA A 167 -8.94 42.50 45.09
N ARG A 168 -7.88 43.25 44.76
CA ARG A 168 -7.25 43.19 43.42
C ARG A 168 -6.64 41.83 43.13
N ASP A 169 -5.93 41.24 44.09
CA ASP A 169 -5.30 39.92 43.94
C ASP A 169 -6.32 38.79 43.89
N GLU A 170 -7.42 38.87 44.64
CA GLU A 170 -8.55 37.93 44.55
C GLU A 170 -9.16 37.96 43.15
N GLY A 171 -9.38 39.14 42.58
CA GLY A 171 -9.82 39.31 41.19
C GLY A 171 -8.81 38.76 40.18
N ARG A 172 -7.51 38.99 40.39
CA ARG A 172 -6.44 38.42 39.55
C ARG A 172 -6.43 36.90 39.63
N LEU A 173 -6.56 36.32 40.83
CA LEU A 173 -6.57 34.88 41.05
C LEU A 173 -7.72 34.20 40.30
N SER A 174 -8.92 34.79 40.32
CA SER A 174 -10.06 34.30 39.55
C SER A 174 -9.77 34.26 38.04
N ARG A 175 -9.24 35.37 37.48
CA ARG A 175 -8.87 35.43 36.06
C ARG A 175 -7.77 34.43 35.69
N LEU A 176 -6.74 34.29 36.53
CA LEU A 176 -5.66 33.32 36.32
C LEU A 176 -6.18 31.87 36.33
N ARG A 177 -7.11 31.52 37.22
CA ARG A 177 -7.72 30.17 37.26
C ARG A 177 -8.49 29.85 35.98
N VAL A 178 -9.33 30.77 35.52
CA VAL A 178 -10.06 30.60 34.24
C VAL A 178 -9.10 30.50 33.07
N GLY A 179 -8.04 31.34 33.06
CA GLY A 179 -6.97 31.27 32.06
C GLY A 179 -6.25 29.93 32.05
N GLN A 180 -5.86 29.43 33.23
CA GLN A 180 -5.18 28.14 33.40
C GLN A 180 -6.02 26.99 32.87
N GLN A 181 -7.33 26.94 33.19
CA GLN A 181 -8.20 25.88 32.72
C GLN A 181 -8.35 25.90 31.19
N ARG A 182 -8.51 27.09 30.58
CA ARG A 182 -8.56 27.25 29.12
C ARG A 182 -7.25 26.81 28.46
N GLN A 183 -6.12 27.23 29.01
CA GLN A 183 -4.79 26.86 28.52
C GLN A 183 -4.54 25.34 28.64
N ALA A 184 -4.94 24.72 29.74
CA ALA A 184 -4.84 23.27 29.93
C ALA A 184 -5.65 22.51 28.86
N THR A 185 -6.88 22.95 28.56
CA THR A 185 -7.68 22.35 27.49
C THR A 185 -7.02 22.49 26.11
N ILE A 186 -6.37 23.62 25.82
CA ILE A 186 -5.64 23.83 24.55
C ILE A 186 -4.47 22.85 24.46
N VAL A 187 -3.65 22.74 25.51
CA VAL A 187 -2.50 21.82 25.57
C VAL A 187 -2.94 20.37 25.36
N THR A 188 -4.01 19.93 26.02
CA THR A 188 -4.55 18.57 25.83
C THR A 188 -5.02 18.34 24.40
N ARG A 189 -5.78 19.27 23.82
CA ARG A 189 -6.26 19.15 22.42
C ARG A 189 -5.12 19.09 21.42
N GLN A 190 -4.08 19.91 21.60
CA GLN A 190 -2.91 19.89 20.73
C GLN A 190 -2.13 18.58 20.85
N ARG A 191 -1.94 18.07 22.07
CA ARG A 191 -1.32 16.76 22.29
C ARG A 191 -2.08 15.63 21.59
N ASP A 192 -3.40 15.61 21.74
CA ASP A 192 -4.23 14.57 21.13
C ASP A 192 -4.25 14.70 19.59
N ALA A 193 -4.25 15.94 19.07
CA ALA A 193 -4.11 16.22 17.64
C ALA A 193 -2.77 15.69 17.10
N MET A 194 -1.65 15.95 17.78
CA MET A 194 -0.34 15.43 17.39
C MET A 194 -0.28 13.90 17.40
N ALA A 195 -0.86 13.26 18.42
CA ALA A 195 -0.93 11.80 18.49
C ALA A 195 -1.71 11.22 17.29
N SER A 196 -2.88 11.79 16.99
CA SER A 196 -3.70 11.36 15.84
C SER A 196 -3.03 11.63 14.49
N MET A 197 -2.33 12.77 14.34
CA MET A 197 -1.56 13.10 13.14
C MET A 197 -0.40 12.13 12.94
N THR A 198 0.31 11.79 14.02
CA THR A 198 1.42 10.83 13.99
C THR A 198 0.95 9.44 13.57
N ALA A 199 -0.11 8.93 14.21
CA ALA A 199 -0.71 7.65 13.83
C ALA A 199 -1.21 7.64 12.38
N GLY A 200 -1.86 8.71 11.93
CA GLY A 200 -2.32 8.85 10.54
C GLY A 200 -1.17 8.92 9.53
N LEU A 201 -0.03 9.54 9.89
CA LEU A 201 1.17 9.56 9.07
C LEU A 201 1.81 8.18 8.96
N GLU A 202 1.91 7.44 10.06
CA GLU A 202 2.42 6.07 10.08
C GLU A 202 1.57 5.15 9.21
N GLN A 203 0.24 5.21 9.36
CA GLN A 203 -0.68 4.43 8.53
C GLN A 203 -0.53 4.74 7.05
N ARG A 204 -0.40 6.02 6.68
CA ARG A 204 -0.20 6.43 5.27
C ARG A 204 1.13 5.93 4.72
N ARG A 205 2.21 5.96 5.51
CA ARG A 205 3.52 5.44 5.12
C ARG A 205 3.48 3.93 4.89
N ALA A 206 2.85 3.18 5.80
CA ALA A 206 2.67 1.75 5.65
C ALA A 206 1.87 1.41 4.38
N ALA A 207 0.75 2.10 4.14
CA ALA A 207 -0.05 1.91 2.94
C ALA A 207 0.72 2.24 1.64
N LEU A 208 1.58 3.27 1.66
CA LEU A 208 2.43 3.59 0.52
C LEU A 208 3.53 2.56 0.28
N ALA A 209 4.11 1.99 1.34
CA ALA A 209 5.08 0.90 1.22
C ALA A 209 4.42 -0.36 0.64
N GLU A 210 3.26 -0.75 1.17
CA GLU A 210 2.48 -1.89 0.67
C GLU A 210 2.07 -1.72 -0.79
N ALA A 211 1.60 -0.52 -1.18
CA ALA A 211 1.25 -0.23 -2.57
C ALA A 211 2.45 -0.34 -3.52
N ARG A 212 3.64 0.12 -3.07
CA ARG A 212 4.90 0.01 -3.82
C ARG A 212 5.28 -1.46 -4.02
N ASP A 213 5.26 -2.25 -2.95
CA ASP A 213 5.66 -3.64 -3.00
C ASP A 213 4.70 -4.45 -3.88
N ALA A 214 3.39 -4.24 -3.77
CA ALA A 214 2.39 -4.86 -4.62
C ALA A 214 2.60 -4.50 -6.11
N ARG A 215 2.91 -3.24 -6.41
CA ARG A 215 3.20 -2.78 -7.77
C ARG A 215 4.45 -3.46 -8.34
N LEU A 216 5.52 -3.53 -7.55
CA LEU A 216 6.78 -4.15 -7.96
C LEU A 216 6.62 -5.67 -8.16
N ALA A 217 5.90 -6.35 -7.27
CA ALA A 217 5.59 -7.76 -7.37
C ALA A 217 4.79 -8.08 -8.65
N ALA A 218 3.73 -7.33 -8.93
CA ALA A 218 2.92 -7.52 -10.14
C ALA A 218 3.74 -7.38 -11.44
N LEU A 219 4.67 -6.41 -11.48
CA LEU A 219 5.59 -6.24 -12.61
C LEU A 219 6.58 -7.41 -12.72
N ALA A 220 7.13 -7.88 -11.60
CA ALA A 220 8.07 -8.99 -11.57
C ALA A 220 7.42 -10.30 -12.03
N ASP A 221 6.22 -10.62 -11.54
CA ASP A 221 5.47 -11.83 -11.88
C ASP A 221 5.08 -11.87 -13.36
N THR A 222 4.62 -10.74 -13.90
CA THR A 222 4.26 -10.65 -15.32
C THR A 222 5.49 -10.89 -16.21
N ARG A 223 6.63 -10.27 -15.90
CA ARG A 223 7.90 -10.49 -16.62
C ARG A 223 8.39 -11.93 -16.48
N ALA A 224 8.25 -12.53 -15.31
CA ALA A 224 8.65 -13.92 -15.08
C ALA A 224 7.77 -14.90 -15.88
N SER A 225 6.46 -14.64 -15.95
CA SER A 225 5.51 -15.42 -16.74
C SER A 225 5.85 -15.39 -18.24
N ARG A 226 6.11 -14.19 -18.79
CA ARG A 226 6.55 -14.04 -20.19
C ARG A 226 7.83 -14.84 -20.47
N ARG A 227 8.86 -14.69 -19.62
CA ARG A 227 10.13 -15.42 -19.78
C ARG A 227 9.94 -16.95 -19.74
N ARG A 228 8.99 -17.45 -18.93
CA ARG A 228 8.64 -18.88 -18.92
C ARG A 228 8.01 -19.30 -20.25
N ALA A 229 7.04 -18.55 -20.77
CA ALA A 229 6.41 -18.83 -22.05
C ALA A 229 7.40 -18.78 -23.23
N GLU A 230 8.29 -17.77 -23.27
CA GLU A 230 9.34 -17.63 -24.28
C GLU A 230 10.32 -18.82 -24.26
N ARG A 231 10.71 -19.31 -23.07
CA ARG A 231 11.54 -20.52 -22.94
C ARG A 231 10.83 -21.78 -23.44
N THR A 232 9.55 -21.95 -23.11
CA THR A 232 8.76 -23.09 -23.59
C THR A 232 8.64 -23.07 -25.11
N LEU A 233 8.40 -21.88 -25.70
CA LEU A 233 8.34 -21.74 -27.16
C LEU A 233 9.67 -22.13 -27.82
N GLY A 234 10.79 -21.59 -27.33
CA GLY A 234 12.11 -21.94 -27.88
C GLY A 234 12.44 -23.43 -27.76
N ARG A 235 11.99 -24.09 -26.69
CA ARG A 235 12.13 -25.55 -26.55
C ARG A 235 11.33 -26.32 -27.59
N LEU A 236 10.05 -25.97 -27.78
CA LEU A 236 9.18 -26.61 -28.77
C LEU A 236 9.69 -26.41 -30.21
N GLU A 237 10.16 -25.20 -30.54
CA GLU A 237 10.74 -24.90 -31.85
C GLU A 237 12.03 -25.71 -32.09
N ALA A 238 12.89 -25.87 -31.07
CA ALA A 238 14.08 -26.69 -31.17
C ALA A 238 13.75 -28.19 -31.32
N GLU A 239 12.75 -28.69 -30.60
CA GLU A 239 12.26 -30.07 -30.73
C GLU A 239 11.70 -30.33 -32.15
N GLN A 240 10.90 -29.40 -32.69
CA GLN A 240 10.40 -29.46 -34.07
C GLN A 240 11.53 -29.44 -35.10
N ALA A 241 12.54 -28.57 -34.93
CA ALA A 241 13.69 -28.50 -35.83
C ALA A 241 14.57 -29.76 -35.78
N ARG A 242 14.74 -30.36 -34.59
CA ARG A 242 15.46 -31.64 -34.43
C ARG A 242 14.72 -32.78 -35.13
N ALA A 243 13.40 -32.89 -34.94
CA ALA A 243 12.58 -33.86 -35.65
C ALA A 243 12.73 -33.70 -37.17
N ALA A 244 12.56 -32.47 -37.70
CA ALA A 244 12.71 -32.20 -39.13
C ALA A 244 14.10 -32.60 -39.69
N ARG A 245 15.18 -32.39 -38.93
CA ARG A 245 16.55 -32.79 -39.31
C ARG A 245 16.77 -34.31 -39.30
N GLN A 246 16.17 -35.02 -38.34
CA GLN A 246 16.23 -36.49 -38.31
C GLN A 246 15.54 -37.12 -39.53
N PHE A 247 14.52 -36.47 -40.08
CA PHE A 247 13.85 -36.90 -41.31
C PHE A 247 14.55 -36.46 -42.62
N SER A 248 15.60 -35.65 -42.55
CA SER A 248 16.33 -35.12 -43.73
C SER A 248 17.82 -35.50 -43.78
N ALA A 249 18.29 -36.41 -42.92
CA ALA A 249 19.66 -36.92 -42.96
C ALA A 249 19.85 -37.92 -44.14
N PRO A 250 20.87 -37.75 -45.00
CA PRO A 250 21.21 -38.75 -46.03
C PRO A 250 21.74 -40.03 -45.36
N ALA A 251 21.30 -41.20 -45.84
CA ALA A 251 21.86 -42.48 -45.43
C ALA A 251 23.38 -42.57 -45.79
N PRO A 252 24.21 -43.26 -44.99
CA PRO A 252 25.63 -43.38 -45.30
C PRO A 252 25.83 -44.17 -46.60
N ALA A 253 26.57 -43.58 -47.53
CA ALA A 253 26.95 -44.20 -48.78
C ALA A 253 27.93 -45.36 -48.54
N GLY A 254 27.41 -46.59 -48.58
CA GLY A 254 28.18 -47.83 -48.67
C GLY A 254 27.80 -48.53 -49.97
N GLY A 255 28.76 -48.65 -50.89
CA GLY A 255 28.52 -48.90 -52.31
C GLY A 255 28.30 -50.36 -52.71
N GLY A 256 27.73 -50.49 -53.92
CA GLY A 256 28.05 -51.57 -54.85
C GLY A 256 26.93 -52.54 -55.19
N GLY A 257 26.36 -52.39 -56.40
CA GLY A 257 25.98 -53.55 -57.24
C GLY A 257 24.49 -53.78 -57.51
N GLY A 258 24.02 -53.26 -58.66
CA GLY A 258 23.15 -53.98 -59.61
C GLY A 258 21.76 -54.46 -59.15
N GLY A 259 20.72 -53.76 -59.60
CA GLY A 259 19.33 -54.24 -59.60
C GLY A 259 18.36 -53.15 -59.14
N GLY A 260 17.50 -52.68 -60.03
CA GLY A 260 16.56 -51.60 -59.73
C GLY A 260 15.67 -51.94 -58.54
N GLN A 261 15.74 -51.14 -57.48
CA GLN A 261 14.79 -51.16 -56.38
C GLN A 261 14.61 -49.78 -55.76
N SER A 262 13.34 -49.48 -55.59
CA SER A 262 12.64 -48.22 -55.39
C SER A 262 12.88 -47.54 -54.04
N SER A 263 12.67 -46.23 -54.04
CA SER A 263 12.55 -45.31 -52.90
C SER A 263 11.35 -45.59 -51.97
N THR A 264 10.84 -46.83 -51.92
CA THR A 264 9.56 -47.20 -51.31
C THR A 264 9.67 -47.86 -49.93
N GLY A 265 10.85 -48.21 -49.43
CA GLY A 265 10.97 -48.93 -48.14
C GLY A 265 10.16 -50.25 -48.14
N PRO A 266 9.65 -50.74 -46.99
CA PRO A 266 8.80 -51.95 -46.92
C PRO A 266 7.35 -51.71 -47.41
N TRP A 267 7.15 -50.70 -48.25
CA TRP A 267 5.83 -50.23 -48.69
C TRP A 267 5.69 -50.39 -50.20
N ALA A 268 4.44 -50.53 -50.62
CA ALA A 268 4.05 -50.70 -52.01
C ALA A 268 4.10 -49.39 -52.82
N ILE A 269 4.10 -48.23 -52.13
CA ILE A 269 4.19 -46.88 -52.71
C ILE A 269 5.23 -46.08 -51.94
N PRO A 270 5.70 -44.92 -52.45
CA PRO A 270 6.71 -44.11 -51.78
C PRO A 270 6.34 -43.79 -50.33
N TRP A 271 7.27 -44.02 -49.41
CA TRP A 271 7.04 -43.84 -47.98
C TRP A 271 6.53 -42.44 -47.61
N ALA A 272 6.99 -41.40 -48.30
CA ALA A 272 6.54 -40.03 -48.06
C ALA A 272 5.01 -39.89 -48.20
N ILE A 273 4.40 -40.63 -49.13
CA ILE A 273 2.95 -40.67 -49.29
C ILE A 273 2.34 -41.41 -48.10
N VAL A 274 2.79 -42.62 -47.79
CA VAL A 274 2.26 -43.43 -46.66
C VAL A 274 2.35 -42.68 -45.31
N GLN A 275 3.46 -41.98 -45.07
CA GLN A 275 3.68 -41.19 -43.86
C GLN A 275 2.71 -40.01 -43.75
N CYS A 276 2.42 -39.34 -44.87
CA CYS A 276 1.47 -38.24 -44.92
C CYS A 276 0.02 -38.74 -44.77
N GLU A 277 -0.30 -39.88 -45.39
CA GLU A 277 -1.64 -40.45 -45.41
C GLU A 277 -2.05 -41.06 -44.06
N SER A 278 -1.23 -41.96 -43.51
CA SER A 278 -1.58 -42.75 -42.32
C SER A 278 -0.50 -42.74 -41.23
N GLY A 279 0.66 -42.15 -41.51
CA GLY A 279 1.84 -42.30 -40.67
C GLY A 279 2.39 -43.73 -40.60
N GLY A 280 2.04 -44.59 -41.57
CA GLY A 280 2.41 -46.01 -41.57
C GLY A 280 1.59 -46.89 -40.64
N GLN A 281 0.43 -46.42 -40.17
CA GLN A 281 -0.44 -47.17 -39.27
C GLN A 281 -1.66 -47.75 -40.00
N ASN A 282 -2.11 -48.92 -39.58
CA ASN A 282 -3.36 -49.51 -40.06
C ASN A 282 -4.55 -48.90 -39.30
N VAL A 283 -5.07 -47.78 -39.78
CA VAL A 283 -6.10 -47.02 -39.07
C VAL A 283 -7.52 -47.31 -39.57
N PRO A 284 -8.54 -47.26 -38.70
CA PRO A 284 -9.95 -47.34 -39.10
C PRO A 284 -10.35 -46.12 -39.97
N PRO A 285 -11.55 -46.12 -40.58
CA PRO A 285 -11.98 -45.07 -41.48
C PRO A 285 -11.95 -43.67 -40.84
N ASN A 286 -11.35 -42.71 -41.54
CA ASN A 286 -11.38 -41.30 -41.17
C ASN A 286 -12.75 -40.66 -41.53
N SER A 287 -12.88 -39.35 -41.34
CA SER A 287 -14.14 -38.62 -41.64
C SER A 287 -14.55 -38.66 -43.12
N ALA A 288 -13.63 -38.94 -44.04
CA ALA A 288 -13.90 -39.14 -45.47
C ALA A 288 -14.15 -40.62 -45.83
N GLY A 289 -14.02 -41.54 -44.87
CA GLY A 289 -14.18 -42.98 -45.07
C GLY A 289 -12.91 -43.71 -45.53
N ALA A 290 -11.78 -43.01 -45.74
CA ALA A 290 -10.52 -43.63 -46.14
C ALA A 290 -9.90 -44.42 -44.97
N SER A 291 -9.35 -45.60 -45.24
CA SER A 291 -8.86 -46.50 -44.18
C SER A 291 -7.64 -47.33 -44.59
N GLY A 292 -6.97 -47.93 -43.60
CA GLY A 292 -5.81 -48.81 -43.79
C GLY A 292 -4.49 -48.05 -43.97
N TYR A 293 -3.41 -48.79 -44.21
CA TYR A 293 -2.06 -48.21 -44.33
C TYR A 293 -1.95 -47.18 -45.46
N TYR A 294 -2.67 -47.39 -46.55
CA TYR A 294 -2.62 -46.55 -47.76
C TYR A 294 -3.85 -45.65 -47.91
N GLN A 295 -4.68 -45.50 -46.87
CA GLN A 295 -5.89 -44.68 -46.88
C GLN A 295 -6.79 -44.94 -48.11
N PHE A 296 -7.14 -46.19 -48.35
CA PHE A 296 -8.06 -46.54 -49.44
C PHE A 296 -9.47 -46.03 -49.16
N MET A 297 -10.07 -45.40 -50.17
CA MET A 297 -11.52 -45.15 -50.20
C MET A 297 -12.28 -46.48 -50.37
N PRO A 298 -13.45 -46.66 -49.73
CA PRO A 298 -14.18 -47.94 -49.77
C PRO A 298 -14.51 -48.42 -51.19
N ALA A 299 -14.92 -47.50 -52.08
CA ALA A 299 -15.23 -47.83 -53.48
C ALA A 299 -14.00 -48.33 -54.24
N THR A 300 -12.84 -47.69 -54.06
CA THR A 300 -11.58 -48.07 -54.70
C THR A 300 -11.08 -49.43 -54.19
N TRP A 301 -11.18 -49.67 -52.88
CA TRP A 301 -10.83 -50.94 -52.26
C TRP A 301 -11.64 -52.11 -52.85
N GLN A 302 -12.96 -51.95 -52.94
CA GLN A 302 -13.84 -52.96 -53.53
C GLN A 302 -13.56 -53.16 -55.03
N ALA A 303 -13.39 -52.08 -55.79
CA ALA A 303 -13.11 -52.15 -57.23
C ALA A 303 -11.78 -52.85 -57.56
N LEU A 304 -10.79 -52.76 -56.67
CA LEU A 304 -9.51 -53.45 -56.81
C LEU A 304 -9.57 -54.94 -56.42
N GLY A 305 -10.69 -55.41 -55.88
CA GLY A 305 -10.94 -56.79 -55.45
C GLY A 305 -10.48 -57.08 -54.02
N GLY A 306 -10.67 -56.13 -53.10
CA GLY A 306 -10.40 -56.33 -51.67
C GLY A 306 -11.33 -57.36 -51.03
N SER A 307 -10.79 -58.21 -50.16
CA SER A 307 -11.49 -59.34 -49.55
C SER A 307 -12.42 -58.95 -48.38
N THR A 308 -12.24 -57.75 -47.82
CA THR A 308 -12.98 -57.24 -46.66
C THR A 308 -13.84 -56.02 -47.02
N PRO A 309 -14.84 -55.65 -46.20
CA PRO A 309 -15.62 -54.42 -46.39
C PRO A 309 -14.75 -53.16 -46.50
N ASN A 310 -13.71 -53.03 -45.66
CA ASN A 310 -12.77 -51.91 -45.67
C ASN A 310 -11.31 -52.36 -45.60
N ALA A 311 -10.39 -51.57 -46.15
CA ALA A 311 -8.97 -51.90 -46.26
C ALA A 311 -8.29 -52.20 -44.92
N TYR A 312 -8.60 -51.46 -43.86
CA TYR A 312 -7.96 -51.67 -42.55
C TYR A 312 -8.21 -53.04 -41.93
N GLN A 313 -9.25 -53.74 -42.39
CA GLN A 313 -9.62 -55.08 -41.92
C GLN A 313 -8.83 -56.19 -42.64
N ALA A 314 -8.21 -55.88 -43.78
CA ALA A 314 -7.43 -56.82 -44.56
C ALA A 314 -5.97 -56.87 -44.11
N SER A 315 -5.31 -57.98 -44.42
CA SER A 315 -3.89 -58.15 -44.11
C SER A 315 -3.02 -57.08 -44.77
N LYS A 316 -1.87 -56.74 -44.15
CA LYS A 316 -0.92 -55.79 -44.75
C LYS A 316 -0.48 -56.24 -46.15
N ALA A 317 -0.21 -57.54 -46.34
CA ALA A 317 0.20 -58.08 -47.63
C ALA A 317 -0.85 -57.86 -48.73
N GLU A 318 -2.14 -57.97 -48.39
CA GLU A 318 -3.22 -57.68 -49.33
C GLU A 318 -3.30 -56.18 -49.65
N GLN A 319 -3.21 -55.34 -48.63
CA GLN A 319 -3.18 -53.89 -48.81
C GLN A 319 -1.99 -53.44 -49.66
N ASP A 320 -0.79 -54.01 -49.43
CA ASP A 320 0.41 -53.76 -50.23
C ASP A 320 0.21 -54.16 -51.69
N ARG A 321 -0.33 -55.36 -51.94
CA ARG A 321 -0.61 -55.86 -53.30
C ARG A 321 -1.56 -54.93 -54.06
N LEU A 322 -2.64 -54.49 -53.41
CA LEU A 322 -3.62 -53.60 -54.05
C LEU A 322 -3.09 -52.16 -54.20
N ALA A 323 -2.26 -51.69 -53.27
CA ALA A 323 -1.63 -50.38 -53.35
C ALA A 323 -0.60 -50.33 -54.47
N ALA A 324 0.21 -51.39 -54.65
CA ALA A 324 1.14 -51.52 -55.77
C ALA A 324 0.39 -51.53 -57.12
N LYS A 325 -0.75 -52.24 -57.18
CA LYS A 325 -1.61 -52.26 -58.37
C LYS A 325 -2.17 -50.88 -58.70
N LEU A 326 -2.66 -50.16 -57.69
CA LEU A 326 -3.20 -48.81 -57.86
C LEU A 326 -2.11 -47.79 -58.21
N TRP A 327 -0.92 -47.95 -57.64
CA TRP A 327 0.25 -47.10 -57.90
C TRP A 327 0.74 -47.18 -59.34
N ASN A 328 0.69 -48.37 -59.94
CA ASN A 328 1.04 -48.62 -61.35
C ASN A 328 2.35 -47.92 -61.77
N GLY A 329 3.43 -48.16 -61.01
CA GLY A 329 4.74 -47.58 -61.30
C GLY A 329 4.82 -46.04 -61.21
N GLY A 330 3.86 -45.38 -60.55
CA GLY A 330 3.77 -43.93 -60.39
C GLY A 330 2.63 -43.29 -61.18
N ALA A 331 2.13 -43.95 -62.23
CA ALA A 331 1.02 -43.42 -63.04
C ALA A 331 -0.28 -43.23 -62.23
N GLY A 332 -0.42 -43.92 -61.11
CA GLY A 332 -1.56 -43.81 -60.20
C GLY A 332 -1.37 -42.84 -59.04
N ALA A 333 -0.33 -42.00 -59.03
CA ALA A 333 -0.02 -41.11 -57.90
C ALA A 333 -1.19 -40.20 -57.48
N GLY A 334 -2.01 -39.77 -58.44
CA GLY A 334 -3.19 -38.93 -58.19
C GLY A 334 -4.30 -39.57 -57.34
N ASN A 335 -4.18 -40.84 -56.95
CA ASN A 335 -5.10 -41.46 -55.97
C ASN A 335 -4.79 -41.07 -54.52
N TRP A 336 -3.68 -40.38 -54.27
CA TRP A 336 -3.26 -39.92 -52.95
C TRP A 336 -3.04 -38.41 -52.96
N ASP A 337 -3.83 -37.67 -52.18
CA ASP A 337 -3.67 -36.22 -52.04
C ASP A 337 -2.26 -35.86 -51.53
N CYS A 338 -1.70 -36.74 -50.70
CA CYS A 338 -0.34 -36.60 -50.21
C CYS A 338 0.72 -36.71 -51.29
N ALA A 339 0.47 -37.37 -52.43
CA ALA A 339 1.44 -37.45 -53.52
C ALA A 339 1.83 -36.06 -54.05
N ALA A 340 0.83 -35.19 -54.26
CA ALA A 340 1.06 -33.81 -54.67
C ALA A 340 1.78 -33.00 -53.58
N MET A 341 1.43 -33.21 -52.30
CA MET A 341 2.06 -32.50 -51.17
C MET A 341 3.53 -32.87 -50.98
N VAL A 342 3.91 -34.11 -51.29
CA VAL A 342 5.30 -34.59 -51.18
C VAL A 342 6.07 -34.51 -52.50
N GLY A 343 5.50 -33.86 -53.52
CA GLY A 343 6.19 -33.56 -54.78
C GLY A 343 6.31 -34.74 -55.75
N ILE A 344 5.45 -35.76 -55.63
CA ILE A 344 5.42 -36.93 -56.51
C ILE A 344 4.23 -36.79 -57.46
N ARG A 345 4.48 -36.76 -58.77
CA ARG A 345 3.48 -36.61 -59.84
C ARG A 345 3.50 -37.79 -60.78
#